data_AF-S2YPJ6-F1
#
_entry.id   AF-S2YPJ6-F1
#
_cell.length_a   1.000
_cell.length_b   1.000
_cell.length_c   1.000
_cell.angle_alpha   90.00
_cell.angle_beta   90.00
_cell.angle_gamma   90.00
#
_symmetry.space_group_name_H-M   'P 1'
#
loop_
_entity.id
_entity.type
_entity.pdbx_description
1 polymer ?
#
loop_
_entity_poly.entity_id
_entity_poly.type
_entity_poly.pdbx_seq_one_letter_code
_entity_poly.pdbx_strand_id
1 'polypeptide(L)'
;MRLIGDGVVDREGVAGLAARLGYSARQVQRQLTAELGAGPVALARAQRAHTARVLVQTTDLPITEIAFASGFASVRQFNDTIREVYAATPSELRATAPNGGRGGRRATAPSAEIPLRLAFRGPYQSGAVFDLLADEAVPGVEEVSGQPGRRTYRRTLRLPHGTGIVAVDERTGTVKSASGSHPGGWLDARLHLTDPRDLTTAVGRLRRLLDLDSDPYAVDERLGADERLAPLVAARPGLRSPGAADAEEVAVRAVTGRAGAQRLVARYGKTLDAPSGSLTHLFPEPAVLAGAEPHGVLGALTAALADGALRLDPGADREDAQAALAALPGMDPATAAVIRARALGDPDVAPPGLDVPDSWRPWRSYALQHLRAAGELD
;
A
#
# COMPACT_ATOMS: atom_id res chain seq x y z
N MET A 1 -7.14 11.23 3.40
CA MET A 1 -5.70 11.17 3.04
C MET A 1 -5.34 9.97 2.18
N ARG A 2 -5.69 8.72 2.54
CA ARG A 2 -5.36 7.52 1.75
C ARG A 2 -5.77 7.62 0.27
N LEU A 3 -7.00 8.04 -0.02
CA LEU A 3 -7.47 8.28 -1.40
C LEU A 3 -6.69 9.38 -2.15
N ILE A 4 -6.23 10.42 -1.45
CA ILE A 4 -5.40 11.49 -2.05
C ILE A 4 -4.02 10.93 -2.40
N GLY A 5 -3.41 10.15 -1.50
CA GLY A 5 -2.15 9.44 -1.77
C GLY A 5 -2.30 8.37 -2.86
N ASP A 6 -3.49 7.79 -3.00
CA ASP A 6 -3.82 6.88 -4.11
C ASP A 6 -4.09 7.63 -5.42
N GLY A 7 -3.97 8.96 -5.47
CA GLY A 7 -4.10 9.79 -6.68
C GLY A 7 -5.53 10.06 -7.14
N VAL A 8 -6.55 9.81 -6.31
CA VAL A 8 -7.97 9.98 -6.71
C VAL A 8 -8.30 11.42 -7.09
N VAL A 9 -7.75 12.41 -6.37
CA VAL A 9 -8.01 13.83 -6.67
C VAL A 9 -7.45 14.22 -8.04
N ASP A 10 -6.35 13.62 -8.45
CA ASP A 10 -5.72 13.91 -9.74
C ASP A 10 -6.49 13.27 -10.90
N ARG A 11 -7.06 12.08 -10.69
CA ARG A 11 -7.80 11.34 -11.73
C ARG A 11 -9.26 11.74 -11.84
N GLU A 12 -9.95 11.89 -10.71
CA GLU A 12 -11.41 12.05 -10.64
C GLU A 12 -11.83 13.42 -10.07
N GLY A 13 -10.86 14.26 -9.69
CA GLY A 13 -11.11 15.55 -9.06
C GLY A 13 -11.64 15.44 -7.63
N VAL A 14 -12.00 16.59 -7.06
CA VAL A 14 -12.63 16.64 -5.72
C VAL A 14 -14.01 15.99 -5.71
N ALA A 15 -14.72 16.01 -6.85
CA ALA A 15 -16.02 15.36 -7.01
C ALA A 15 -15.91 13.84 -6.87
N GLY A 16 -14.96 13.20 -7.56
CA GLY A 16 -14.71 11.76 -7.40
C GLY A 16 -14.27 11.39 -5.99
N LEU A 17 -13.35 12.17 -5.40
CA LEU A 17 -12.98 11.99 -3.98
C LEU A 17 -14.20 12.01 -3.06
N ALA A 18 -15.11 12.97 -3.27
CA ALA A 18 -16.29 13.14 -2.44
C ALA A 18 -17.30 11.98 -2.64
N ALA A 19 -17.53 11.57 -3.88
CA ALA A 19 -18.38 10.43 -4.23
C ALA A 19 -17.87 9.13 -3.58
N ARG A 20 -16.56 8.88 -3.61
CA ARG A 20 -15.97 7.69 -2.96
C ARG A 20 -16.08 7.71 -1.43
N LEU A 21 -16.13 8.90 -0.83
CA LEU A 21 -16.27 9.06 0.61
C LEU A 21 -17.74 9.15 1.08
N GLY A 22 -18.72 9.11 0.18
CA GLY A 22 -20.14 9.26 0.52
C GLY A 22 -20.51 10.67 1.02
N TYR A 23 -19.71 11.70 0.72
CA TYR A 23 -19.94 13.07 1.16
C TYR A 23 -20.06 14.05 0.00
N SER A 24 -20.57 15.26 0.28
CA SER A 24 -20.50 16.37 -0.68
C SER A 24 -19.08 16.95 -0.75
N ALA A 25 -18.68 17.46 -1.92
CA ALA A 25 -17.37 18.09 -2.10
C ALA A 25 -17.11 19.25 -1.11
N ARG A 26 -18.17 20.01 -0.76
CA ARG A 26 -18.09 21.09 0.25
C ARG A 26 -17.80 20.56 1.65
N GLN A 27 -18.43 19.44 2.02
CA GLN A 27 -18.20 18.82 3.32
C GLN A 27 -16.78 18.27 3.43
N VAL A 28 -16.28 17.61 2.38
CA VAL A 28 -14.89 17.13 2.32
C VAL A 28 -13.89 18.29 2.43
N GLN A 29 -14.13 19.39 1.69
CA GLN A 29 -13.31 20.60 1.77
C GLN A 29 -13.26 21.14 3.20
N ARG A 30 -14.42 21.32 3.84
CA ARG A 30 -14.53 21.86 5.20
C ARG A 30 -13.81 20.96 6.21
N GLN A 31 -14.02 19.65 6.15
CA GLN A 31 -13.40 18.71 7.08
C GLN A 31 -11.88 18.71 6.93
N LEU A 32 -11.35 18.65 5.70
CA LEU A 32 -9.90 18.64 5.49
C LEU A 32 -9.25 19.96 5.91
N THR A 33 -9.91 21.09 5.67
CA THR A 33 -9.39 22.39 6.14
C THR A 33 -9.43 22.52 7.66
N ALA A 34 -10.47 22.00 8.32
CA ALA A 34 -10.56 22.01 9.77
C ALA A 34 -9.48 21.14 10.43
N GLU A 35 -9.26 19.93 9.91
CA GLU A 35 -8.34 18.95 10.53
C GLU A 35 -6.88 19.14 10.11
N LEU A 36 -6.63 19.55 8.86
CA LEU A 36 -5.28 19.59 8.25
C LEU A 36 -4.85 20.99 7.81
N GLY A 37 -5.70 22.01 8.01
CA GLY A 37 -5.43 23.39 7.62
C GLY A 37 -5.46 23.64 6.10
N ALA A 38 -5.74 22.62 5.29
CA ALA A 38 -5.71 22.71 3.83
C ALA A 38 -6.83 21.91 3.16
N GLY A 39 -7.34 22.43 2.03
CA GLY A 39 -8.32 21.73 1.22
C GLY A 39 -7.73 20.59 0.38
N PRO A 40 -8.55 19.66 -0.13
CA PRO A 40 -8.12 18.50 -0.93
C PRO A 40 -7.24 18.86 -2.13
N VAL A 41 -7.52 19.96 -2.84
CA VAL A 41 -6.69 20.40 -3.99
C VAL A 41 -5.29 20.82 -3.54
N ALA A 42 -5.18 21.54 -2.42
CA ALA A 42 -3.90 21.98 -1.88
C ALA A 42 -3.08 20.78 -1.37
N LEU A 43 -3.75 19.81 -0.72
CA LEU A 43 -3.12 18.56 -0.29
C LEU A 43 -2.61 17.73 -1.47
N ALA A 44 -3.42 17.58 -2.54
CA ALA A 44 -2.98 16.92 -3.76
C ALA A 44 -1.80 17.66 -4.42
N ARG A 45 -1.85 19.00 -4.49
CA ARG A 45 -0.75 19.81 -5.01
C ARG A 45 0.56 19.61 -4.23
N ALA A 46 0.50 19.55 -2.91
CA ALA A 46 1.66 19.26 -2.06
C ALA A 46 2.21 17.85 -2.32
N GLN A 47 1.34 16.85 -2.49
CA GLN A 47 1.74 15.49 -2.82
C GLN A 47 2.43 15.39 -4.19
N ARG A 48 1.91 16.09 -5.20
CA ARG A 48 2.52 16.19 -6.53
C ARG A 48 3.90 16.85 -6.46
N ALA A 49 4.03 17.95 -5.71
CA ALA A 49 5.32 18.62 -5.50
C ALA A 49 6.36 17.68 -4.86
N HIS A 50 5.95 16.90 -3.87
CA HIS A 50 6.81 15.90 -3.22
C HIS A 50 7.26 14.79 -4.18
N THR A 51 6.31 14.22 -4.92
CA THR A 51 6.58 13.21 -5.96
C THR A 51 7.57 13.74 -6.99
N ALA A 52 7.39 14.99 -7.42
CA ALA A 52 8.28 15.59 -8.38
C ALA A 52 9.67 15.84 -7.84
N ARG A 53 9.80 16.33 -6.60
CA ARG A 53 11.11 16.47 -5.96
C ARG A 53 11.86 15.14 -5.92
N VAL A 54 11.17 14.06 -5.56
CA VAL A 54 11.75 12.71 -5.56
C VAL A 54 12.27 12.36 -6.95
N LEU A 55 11.46 12.50 -8.01
CA LEU A 55 11.87 12.21 -9.38
C LEU A 55 13.03 13.11 -9.86
N VAL A 56 13.01 14.40 -9.52
CA VAL A 56 14.08 15.35 -9.85
C VAL A 56 15.42 14.95 -9.24
N GLN A 57 15.40 14.44 -8.01
CA GLN A 57 16.60 14.12 -7.23
C GLN A 57 17.11 12.70 -7.43
N THR A 58 16.26 11.78 -7.90
CA THR A 58 16.59 10.35 -8.00
C THR A 58 16.67 9.82 -9.42
N THR A 59 16.22 10.61 -10.42
CA THR A 59 16.21 10.20 -11.84
C THR A 59 16.84 11.25 -12.74
N ASP A 60 17.39 10.79 -13.87
CA ASP A 60 17.91 11.64 -14.95
C ASP A 60 16.84 12.06 -15.97
N LEU A 61 15.54 11.83 -15.68
CA LEU A 61 14.45 12.17 -16.60
C LEU A 61 14.44 13.67 -16.92
N PRO A 62 14.08 14.07 -18.16
CA PRO A 62 13.84 15.47 -18.49
C PRO A 62 12.84 16.11 -17.53
N ILE A 63 13.07 17.37 -17.13
CA ILE A 63 12.17 18.10 -16.21
C ILE A 63 10.72 18.15 -16.74
N THR A 64 10.57 18.20 -18.06
CA THR A 64 9.27 18.13 -18.73
C THR A 64 8.54 16.82 -18.46
N GLU A 65 9.24 15.69 -18.58
CA GLU A 65 8.68 14.37 -18.26
C GLU A 65 8.35 14.25 -16.79
N ILE A 66 9.22 14.76 -15.91
CA ILE A 66 8.98 14.77 -14.46
C ILE A 66 7.74 15.57 -14.09
N ALA A 67 7.50 16.71 -14.74
CA ALA A 67 6.30 17.51 -14.48
C ALA A 67 5.02 16.69 -14.73
N PHE A 68 4.91 16.05 -15.90
CA PHE A 68 3.75 15.24 -16.25
C PHE A 68 3.67 13.96 -15.42
N ALA A 69 4.81 13.31 -15.17
CA ALA A 69 4.95 12.18 -14.25
C ALA A 69 4.51 12.49 -12.82
N SER A 70 4.61 13.74 -12.39
CA SER A 70 4.19 14.12 -11.03
C SER A 70 2.74 14.58 -10.99
N GLY A 71 1.97 14.35 -12.06
CA GLY A 71 0.55 14.68 -12.15
C GLY A 71 0.26 16.15 -12.46
N PHE A 72 1.24 16.95 -12.91
CA PHE A 72 0.98 18.33 -13.34
C PHE A 72 0.45 18.36 -14.77
N ALA A 73 -0.58 19.18 -15.01
CA ALA A 73 -1.14 19.37 -16.34
C ALA A 73 -0.25 20.24 -17.25
N SER A 74 0.70 20.99 -16.66
CA SER A 74 1.66 21.80 -17.42
C SER A 74 2.98 21.98 -16.68
N VAL A 75 4.06 22.13 -17.44
CA VAL A 75 5.42 22.42 -16.92
C VAL A 75 5.46 23.77 -16.18
N ARG A 76 4.66 24.74 -16.62
CA ARG A 76 4.54 26.04 -15.94
C ARG A 76 3.99 25.88 -14.52
N GLN A 77 2.85 25.19 -14.39
CA GLN A 77 2.23 24.93 -13.07
C GLN A 77 3.17 24.13 -12.16
N PHE A 78 3.90 23.18 -12.73
CA PHE A 78 4.94 22.43 -12.03
C PHE A 78 6.03 23.35 -11.48
N ASN A 79 6.65 24.18 -12.33
CA ASN A 79 7.71 25.11 -11.91
C ASN A 79 7.22 26.09 -10.83
N ASP A 80 6.03 26.66 -11.01
CA ASP A 80 5.41 27.58 -10.06
C ASP A 80 5.19 26.89 -8.70
N THR A 81 4.68 25.65 -8.71
CA THR A 81 4.44 24.87 -7.49
C THR A 81 5.74 24.48 -6.79
N ILE A 82 6.77 24.06 -7.52
CA ILE A 82 8.06 23.68 -6.93
C ILE A 82 8.71 24.88 -6.26
N ARG A 83 8.68 26.05 -6.92
CA ARG A 83 9.19 27.29 -6.35
C ARG A 83 8.41 27.71 -5.10
N GLU A 84 7.09 27.60 -5.13
CA GLU A 84 6.23 27.93 -3.99
C GLU A 84 6.46 27.01 -2.78
N VAL A 85 6.58 25.69 -3.00
CA VAL A 85 6.68 24.69 -1.92
C VAL A 85 8.10 24.55 -1.38
N TYR A 86 9.13 24.65 -2.23
CA TYR A 86 10.51 24.37 -1.86
C TYR A 86 11.44 25.58 -1.89
N ALA A 87 10.94 26.76 -2.29
CA ALA A 87 11.76 27.97 -2.47
C ALA A 87 12.98 27.76 -3.37
N ALA A 88 12.88 26.81 -4.31
CA ALA A 88 13.95 26.42 -5.23
C ALA A 88 13.35 26.07 -6.59
N THR A 89 14.15 26.16 -7.64
CA THR A 89 13.80 25.68 -8.98
C THR A 89 14.07 24.18 -9.11
N PRO A 90 13.44 23.48 -10.07
CA PRO A 90 13.71 22.07 -10.31
C PRO A 90 15.19 21.77 -10.59
N SER A 91 15.88 22.66 -11.31
CA SER A 91 17.31 22.51 -11.61
C SER A 91 18.18 22.65 -10.35
N GLU A 92 17.85 23.58 -9.45
CA GLU A 92 18.54 23.71 -8.15
C GLU A 92 18.28 22.49 -7.25
N LEU A 93 17.04 21.99 -7.21
CA LEU A 93 16.71 20.75 -6.49
C LEU A 93 17.52 19.55 -7.02
N ARG A 94 17.75 19.47 -8.34
CA ARG A 94 18.61 18.44 -8.95
C ARG A 94 20.07 18.61 -8.57
N ALA A 95 20.59 19.84 -8.57
CA ALA A 95 21.98 20.13 -8.21
C ALA A 95 22.31 19.79 -6.74
N THR A 96 21.32 19.87 -5.85
CA THR A 96 21.46 19.55 -4.42
C THR A 96 21.34 18.05 -4.10
N ALA A 97 21.12 17.18 -5.11
CA ALA A 97 21.00 15.75 -4.87
C ALA A 97 22.34 15.15 -4.35
N PRO A 98 22.32 14.34 -3.27
CA PRO A 98 23.54 13.84 -2.62
C PRO A 98 24.42 12.90 -3.47
N ASN A 99 24.06 12.63 -4.73
CA ASN A 99 24.80 11.81 -5.69
C ASN A 99 25.09 12.52 -7.02
N GLY A 100 25.30 13.85 -7.02
CA GLY A 100 25.71 14.61 -8.19
C GLY A 100 27.10 14.21 -8.71
N GLY A 101 27.21 13.09 -9.43
CA GLY A 101 28.52 12.68 -9.99
C GLY A 101 28.72 11.21 -10.39
N ARG A 102 27.73 10.47 -10.89
CA ARG A 102 28.02 9.30 -11.75
C ARG A 102 27.27 9.46 -13.07
N GLY A 103 27.91 10.21 -13.96
CA GLY A 103 27.42 10.44 -15.30
C GLY A 103 27.40 9.19 -16.17
N GLY A 104 26.56 9.28 -17.20
CA GLY A 104 26.89 8.70 -18.49
C GLY A 104 26.47 7.26 -18.71
N ARG A 105 25.17 7.01 -18.78
CA ARG A 105 24.61 6.13 -19.81
C ARG A 105 23.25 6.65 -20.21
N ARG A 106 23.20 7.26 -21.39
CA ARG A 106 21.96 7.50 -22.14
C ARG A 106 21.39 6.11 -22.47
N ALA A 107 20.66 5.52 -21.53
CA ALA A 107 20.06 4.21 -21.70
C ALA A 107 18.68 4.39 -22.32
N THR A 108 18.61 4.15 -23.61
CA THR A 108 17.37 3.79 -24.30
C THR A 108 16.98 2.37 -23.87
N ALA A 109 16.36 2.19 -22.70
CA ALA A 109 15.56 1.02 -22.22
C ALA A 109 15.19 1.18 -20.72
N PRO A 110 14.24 0.36 -20.21
CA PRO A 110 12.98 0.79 -19.58
C PRO A 110 13.15 1.60 -18.28
N SER A 111 12.12 2.38 -17.92
CA SER A 111 11.98 3.21 -16.71
C SER A 111 13.10 3.12 -15.66
N ALA A 112 13.86 4.21 -15.48
CA ALA A 112 14.91 4.29 -14.47
C ALA A 112 14.40 3.86 -13.08
N GLU A 113 15.17 3.00 -12.40
CA GLU A 113 14.88 2.59 -11.03
C GLU A 113 14.77 3.81 -10.12
N ILE A 114 13.66 3.91 -9.36
CA ILE A 114 13.39 4.99 -8.44
C ILE A 114 13.68 4.49 -7.01
N PRO A 115 14.84 4.83 -6.42
CA PRO A 115 15.12 4.52 -5.02
C PRO A 115 14.32 5.44 -4.09
N LEU A 116 13.69 4.85 -3.07
CA LEU A 116 12.86 5.53 -2.08
C LEU A 116 13.18 5.05 -0.67
N ARG A 117 12.88 5.91 0.29
CA ARG A 117 12.85 5.56 1.72
C ARG A 117 11.41 5.64 2.20
N LEU A 118 10.84 4.49 2.54
CA LEU A 118 9.49 4.38 3.09
C LEU A 118 9.55 4.56 4.61
N ALA A 119 9.35 5.79 5.07
CA ALA A 119 9.40 6.11 6.49
C ALA A 119 8.23 5.49 7.27
N PHE A 120 8.50 5.08 8.51
CA PHE A 120 7.54 4.57 9.49
C PHE A 120 7.80 5.16 10.88
N ARG A 121 6.78 5.11 11.74
CA ARG A 121 6.84 5.63 13.12
C ARG A 121 7.24 4.54 14.09
N GLY A 122 8.07 4.87 15.07
CA GLY A 122 8.33 4.01 16.23
C GLY A 122 9.05 2.69 15.91
N PRO A 123 9.01 1.73 16.86
CA PRO A 123 9.51 0.39 16.61
C PRO A 123 8.74 -0.29 15.46
N TYR A 124 9.43 -1.13 14.71
CA TYR A 124 8.87 -1.83 13.56
C TYR A 124 9.42 -3.25 13.50
N GLN A 125 8.56 -4.23 13.74
CA GLN A 125 8.91 -5.65 13.70
C GLN A 125 8.94 -6.15 12.25
N SER A 126 9.99 -5.77 11.51
CA SER A 126 10.13 -6.14 10.09
C SER A 126 10.16 -7.64 9.85
N GLY A 127 10.77 -8.42 10.76
CA GLY A 127 10.82 -9.88 10.67
C GLY A 127 9.45 -10.50 10.41
N ALA A 128 8.49 -10.24 11.30
CA ALA A 128 7.13 -10.78 11.22
C ALA A 128 6.38 -10.38 9.94
N VAL A 129 6.59 -9.15 9.45
CA VAL A 129 5.98 -8.69 8.19
C VAL A 129 6.58 -9.45 7.01
N PHE A 130 7.90 -9.62 6.96
CA PHE A 130 8.56 -10.32 5.86
C PHE A 130 8.39 -11.85 5.93
N ASP A 131 8.15 -12.42 7.11
CA ASP A 131 7.74 -13.82 7.29
C ASP A 131 6.39 -14.04 6.60
N LEU A 132 5.38 -13.21 6.92
CA LEU A 132 4.06 -13.25 6.27
C LEU A 132 4.16 -13.10 4.74
N LEU A 133 4.94 -12.14 4.26
CA LEU A 133 5.12 -11.93 2.82
C LEU A 133 5.78 -13.14 2.13
N ALA A 134 6.70 -13.84 2.79
CA ALA A 134 7.32 -15.05 2.26
C ALA A 134 6.36 -16.24 2.24
N ASP A 135 5.59 -16.39 3.31
CA ASP A 135 4.61 -17.48 3.49
C ASP A 135 3.43 -17.36 2.53
N GLU A 136 3.05 -16.14 2.16
CA GLU A 136 1.95 -15.90 1.24
C GLU A 136 2.38 -15.74 -0.22
N ALA A 137 3.69 -15.61 -0.51
CA ALA A 137 4.20 -15.24 -1.83
C ALA A 137 3.63 -16.11 -2.97
N VAL A 138 3.03 -15.46 -3.97
CA VAL A 138 2.49 -16.11 -5.17
C VAL A 138 3.53 -16.10 -6.30
N PRO A 139 4.03 -17.27 -6.75
CA PRO A 139 5.02 -17.33 -7.83
C PRO A 139 4.57 -16.60 -9.09
N GLY A 140 5.48 -15.85 -9.72
CA GLY A 140 5.19 -15.03 -10.90
C GLY A 140 4.73 -13.60 -10.57
N VAL A 141 4.18 -13.36 -9.37
CA VAL A 141 3.72 -12.04 -8.90
C VAL A 141 4.59 -11.52 -7.76
N GLU A 142 5.01 -12.40 -6.85
CA GLU A 142 5.76 -12.05 -5.65
C GLU A 142 6.96 -13.00 -5.47
N GLU A 143 8.07 -12.48 -4.96
CA GLU A 143 9.19 -13.29 -4.50
C GLU A 143 9.83 -12.67 -3.25
N VAL A 144 10.33 -13.53 -2.37
CA VAL A 144 11.19 -13.14 -1.25
C VAL A 144 12.51 -13.87 -1.41
N SER A 145 13.61 -13.13 -1.30
CA SER A 145 14.97 -13.67 -1.43
C SER A 145 15.84 -13.21 -0.26
N GLY A 146 16.95 -13.89 -0.02
CA GLY A 146 17.87 -13.59 1.09
C GLY A 146 17.54 -14.32 2.39
N GLN A 147 18.34 -14.06 3.42
CA GLN A 147 18.19 -14.65 4.75
C GLN A 147 17.41 -13.70 5.69
N PRO A 148 16.66 -14.21 6.68
CA PRO A 148 15.96 -13.39 7.66
C PRO A 148 16.86 -12.28 8.24
N GLY A 149 16.32 -11.07 8.28
CA GLY A 149 17.01 -9.84 8.66
C GLY A 149 17.72 -9.10 7.53
N ARG A 150 17.83 -9.72 6.35
CA ARG A 150 18.39 -9.13 5.12
C ARG A 150 17.62 -9.60 3.87
N ARG A 151 16.33 -9.88 4.01
CA ARG A 151 15.50 -10.29 2.88
C ARG A 151 15.21 -9.12 1.95
N THR A 152 14.96 -9.42 0.69
CA THR A 152 14.34 -8.49 -0.26
C THR A 152 13.01 -9.10 -0.70
N TYR A 153 11.91 -8.40 -0.41
CA TYR A 153 10.59 -8.70 -0.98
C TYR A 153 10.44 -7.96 -2.30
N ARG A 154 10.03 -8.65 -3.35
CA ARG A 154 9.73 -8.04 -4.65
C ARG A 154 8.34 -8.45 -5.12
N ARG A 155 7.63 -7.54 -5.77
CA ARG A 155 6.34 -7.87 -6.40
C ARG A 155 6.08 -7.08 -7.67
N THR A 156 5.16 -7.59 -8.48
CA THR A 156 4.50 -6.84 -9.55
C THR A 156 3.31 -6.06 -8.99
N LEU A 157 3.01 -4.92 -9.63
CA LEU A 157 1.89 -4.05 -9.31
C LEU A 157 1.14 -3.70 -10.59
N ARG A 158 -0.18 -3.86 -10.56
CA ARG A 158 -1.08 -3.19 -11.50
C ARG A 158 -1.29 -1.77 -11.01
N LEU A 159 -1.12 -0.80 -11.88
CA LEU A 159 -1.21 0.62 -11.55
C LEU A 159 -2.14 1.33 -12.55
N PRO A 160 -2.65 2.54 -12.22
CA PRO A 160 -3.62 3.25 -13.06
C PRO A 160 -3.16 3.48 -14.50
N HIS A 161 -1.88 3.78 -14.72
CA HIS A 161 -1.35 4.09 -16.05
C HIS A 161 -0.53 2.95 -16.67
N GLY A 162 -0.05 2.01 -15.86
CA GLY A 162 0.59 0.80 -16.36
C GLY A 162 0.91 -0.23 -15.28
N THR A 163 2.16 -0.67 -15.26
CA THR A 163 2.63 -1.70 -14.33
C THR A 163 3.87 -1.24 -13.59
N GLY A 164 4.12 -1.84 -12.44
CA GLY A 164 5.33 -1.61 -11.68
C GLY A 164 5.94 -2.90 -11.16
N ILE A 165 7.26 -2.91 -11.01
CA ILE A 165 7.98 -3.89 -10.21
C ILE A 165 8.59 -3.14 -9.05
N VAL A 166 8.33 -3.62 -7.84
CA VAL A 166 8.82 -2.99 -6.62
C VAL A 166 9.66 -3.98 -5.84
N ALA A 167 10.70 -3.48 -5.18
CA ALA A 167 11.52 -4.21 -4.24
C ALA A 167 11.59 -3.44 -2.93
N VAL A 168 11.46 -4.12 -1.79
CA VAL A 168 11.60 -3.55 -0.45
C VAL A 168 12.54 -4.43 0.35
N ASP A 169 13.54 -3.79 0.95
CA ASP A 169 14.57 -4.46 1.72
C ASP A 169 14.19 -4.52 3.20
N GLU A 170 14.27 -5.72 3.76
CA GLU A 170 14.11 -5.97 5.18
C GLU A 170 15.26 -5.29 5.93
N ARG A 171 14.91 -4.51 6.93
CA ARG A 171 15.87 -3.90 7.84
C ARG A 171 15.53 -4.31 9.26
N THR A 172 16.43 -5.04 9.90
CA THR A 172 16.34 -5.33 11.33
C THR A 172 16.99 -4.22 12.14
N GLY A 173 16.26 -3.71 13.12
CA GLY A 173 16.78 -2.76 14.11
C GLY A 173 16.01 -1.45 14.12
N THR A 174 15.76 -0.93 15.33
CA THR A 174 15.30 0.43 15.55
C THR A 174 16.37 1.39 15.01
N VAL A 175 16.03 2.18 14.00
CA VAL A 175 16.87 3.32 13.61
C VAL A 175 16.95 4.23 14.84
N LYS A 176 18.13 4.30 15.47
CA LYS A 176 18.43 5.30 16.49
C LYS A 176 18.46 6.65 15.78
N SER A 177 17.30 7.29 15.56
CA SER A 177 17.30 8.72 15.28
C SER A 177 17.78 9.41 16.55
N ALA A 178 18.96 10.00 16.47
CA ALA A 178 19.44 10.96 17.44
C ALA A 178 18.40 12.09 17.58
N SER A 179 18.05 12.44 18.83
CA SER A 179 17.23 13.58 19.25
C SER A 179 15.92 13.82 18.49
N GLY A 180 14.81 13.27 18.98
CA GLY A 180 13.44 13.62 18.60
C GLY A 180 12.41 12.86 19.46
N SER A 181 11.23 13.44 19.71
CA SER A 181 10.23 12.86 20.63
C SER A 181 9.60 11.55 20.14
N HIS A 182 9.84 11.15 18.88
CA HIS A 182 9.45 9.86 18.32
C HIS A 182 10.56 9.29 17.40
N PRO A 183 11.34 8.28 17.82
CA PRO A 183 12.33 7.64 16.94
C PRO A 183 11.60 6.85 15.84
N GLY A 184 11.74 7.30 14.59
CA GLY A 184 11.23 6.60 13.40
C GLY A 184 12.37 6.01 12.56
N GLY A 185 12.01 5.07 11.68
CA GLY A 185 12.93 4.47 10.72
C GLY A 185 12.39 4.53 9.30
N TRP A 186 13.08 3.88 8.38
CA TRP A 186 12.59 3.69 7.02
C TRP A 186 12.97 2.31 6.50
N LEU A 187 12.17 1.81 5.55
CA LEU A 187 12.54 0.70 4.68
C LEU A 187 13.05 1.26 3.35
N ASP A 188 14.12 0.68 2.83
CA ASP A 188 14.61 1.05 1.51
C ASP A 188 13.77 0.32 0.45
N ALA A 189 13.28 1.07 -0.53
CA ALA A 189 12.46 0.56 -1.61
C ALA A 189 13.01 0.99 -2.97
N ARG A 190 12.83 0.15 -3.99
CA ARG A 190 13.23 0.41 -5.37
C ARG A 190 12.06 0.11 -6.28
N LEU A 191 11.67 1.07 -7.12
CA LEU A 191 10.50 0.97 -7.98
C LEU A 191 10.92 1.12 -9.45
N HIS A 192 10.45 0.20 -10.29
CA HIS A 192 10.52 0.28 -11.75
C HIS A 192 9.08 0.44 -12.23
N LEU A 193 8.73 1.58 -12.82
CA LEU A 193 7.35 1.92 -13.19
C LEU A 193 7.28 2.17 -14.69
N THR A 194 6.41 1.48 -15.41
CA THR A 194 6.23 1.73 -16.85
C THR A 194 5.74 3.14 -17.12
N ASP A 195 5.03 3.74 -16.16
CA ASP A 195 4.62 5.14 -16.18
C ASP A 195 4.96 5.79 -14.81
N PRO A 196 5.82 6.82 -14.76
CA PRO A 196 6.19 7.42 -13.49
C PRO A 196 5.04 8.18 -12.80
N ARG A 197 3.90 8.44 -13.47
CA ARG A 197 2.65 8.94 -12.85
C ARG A 197 2.09 8.03 -11.78
N ASP A 198 2.46 6.75 -11.83
CA ASP A 198 2.00 5.79 -10.86
C ASP A 198 2.82 5.78 -9.55
N LEU A 199 3.86 6.62 -9.43
CA LEU A 199 4.76 6.63 -8.26
C LEU A 199 3.99 6.81 -6.93
N THR A 200 3.09 7.78 -6.85
CA THR A 200 2.31 8.04 -5.64
C THR A 200 1.42 6.86 -5.28
N THR A 201 0.74 6.27 -6.27
CA THR A 201 -0.12 5.09 -6.09
C THR A 201 0.69 3.88 -5.65
N ALA A 202 1.84 3.61 -6.27
CA ALA A 202 2.72 2.51 -5.91
C ALA A 202 3.25 2.65 -4.48
N VAL A 203 3.66 3.86 -4.07
CA VAL A 203 4.05 4.14 -2.68
C VAL A 203 2.88 3.92 -1.74
N GLY A 204 1.67 4.41 -2.06
CA GLY A 204 0.47 4.19 -1.25
C GLY A 204 0.16 2.71 -1.05
N ARG A 205 0.27 1.89 -2.11
CA ARG A 205 0.09 0.44 -2.05
C ARG A 205 1.14 -0.23 -1.15
N LEU A 206 2.41 0.15 -1.28
CA LEU A 206 3.50 -0.37 -0.44
C LEU A 206 3.31 0.01 1.04
N ARG A 207 2.91 1.25 1.33
CA ARG A 207 2.65 1.71 2.70
C ARG A 207 1.50 0.94 3.35
N ARG A 208 0.46 0.59 2.59
CA ARG A 208 -0.66 -0.25 3.06
C ARG A 208 -0.24 -1.70 3.26
N LEU A 209 0.47 -2.29 2.29
CA LEU A 209 0.98 -3.66 2.38
C LEU A 209 1.82 -3.86 3.64
N LEU A 210 2.68 -2.89 3.95
CA LEU A 210 3.64 -2.95 5.05
C LEU A 210 3.14 -2.27 6.33
N ASP A 211 1.92 -1.71 6.34
CA ASP A 211 1.31 -0.98 7.46
C ASP A 211 2.23 0.11 8.08
N LEU A 212 2.82 0.93 7.20
CA LEU A 212 3.82 1.95 7.60
C LEU A 212 3.22 3.21 8.21
N ASP A 213 1.90 3.38 8.09
CA ASP A 213 1.16 4.55 8.55
C ASP A 213 0.55 4.36 9.95
N SER A 214 0.59 3.15 10.51
CA SER A 214 0.04 2.89 11.85
C SER A 214 0.87 3.54 12.95
N ASP A 215 0.19 3.91 14.03
CA ASP A 215 0.79 4.43 15.24
C ASP A 215 1.04 3.27 16.21
N PRO A 216 2.27 2.72 16.27
CA PRO A 216 2.54 1.57 17.11
C PRO A 216 2.41 1.90 18.60
N TYR A 217 2.61 3.16 19.01
CA TYR A 217 2.55 3.52 20.43
C TYR A 217 1.13 3.44 20.96
N ALA A 218 0.17 3.95 20.22
CA ALA A 218 -1.25 3.86 20.59
C ALA A 218 -1.76 2.41 20.61
N VAL A 219 -1.25 1.56 19.72
CA VAL A 219 -1.56 0.12 19.69
C VAL A 219 -0.94 -0.58 20.90
N ASP A 220 0.37 -0.42 21.10
CA ASP A 220 1.13 -1.05 22.18
C ASP A 220 0.62 -0.61 23.56
N GLU A 221 0.28 0.67 23.75
CA GLU A 221 -0.31 1.19 25.00
C GLU A 221 -1.64 0.51 25.31
N ARG A 222 -2.54 0.43 24.32
CA ARG A 222 -3.88 -0.13 24.51
C ARG A 222 -3.83 -1.63 24.76
N LEU A 223 -3.08 -2.37 23.95
CA LEU A 223 -2.98 -3.82 24.05
C LEU A 223 -2.08 -4.24 25.23
N GLY A 224 -1.07 -3.45 25.56
CA GLY A 224 -0.17 -3.71 26.69
C GLY A 224 -0.83 -3.57 28.07
N ALA A 225 -2.02 -2.96 28.15
CA ALA A 225 -2.82 -2.88 29.38
C ALA A 225 -3.63 -4.16 29.66
N ASP A 226 -3.75 -5.07 28.69
CA ASP A 226 -4.45 -6.34 28.83
C ASP A 226 -3.49 -7.42 29.38
N GLU A 227 -3.89 -8.16 30.42
CA GLU A 227 -3.02 -9.11 31.11
C GLU A 227 -2.48 -10.22 30.20
N ARG A 228 -3.27 -10.66 29.21
CA ARG A 228 -2.86 -11.71 28.27
C ARG A 228 -1.91 -11.15 27.21
N LEU A 229 -2.19 -9.97 26.68
CA LEU A 229 -1.41 -9.38 25.59
C LEU A 229 -0.15 -8.64 26.06
N ALA A 230 -0.10 -8.13 27.29
CA ALA A 230 1.03 -7.41 27.87
C ALA A 230 2.40 -8.09 27.63
N PRO A 231 2.61 -9.39 27.94
CA PRO A 231 3.87 -10.05 27.67
C PRO A 231 4.18 -10.17 26.16
N LEU A 232 3.15 -10.35 25.32
CA LEU A 232 3.32 -10.49 23.87
C LEU A 232 3.67 -9.15 23.19
N VAL A 233 3.11 -8.05 23.70
CA VAL A 233 3.42 -6.68 23.27
C VAL A 233 4.85 -6.32 23.70
N ALA A 234 5.21 -6.60 24.95
CA ALA A 234 6.56 -6.35 25.47
C ALA A 234 7.63 -7.14 24.69
N ALA A 235 7.32 -8.37 24.25
CA ALA A 235 8.24 -9.17 23.44
C ALA A 235 8.44 -8.63 22.01
N ARG A 236 7.43 -7.96 21.44
CA ARG A 236 7.41 -7.54 20.03
C ARG A 236 6.76 -6.14 19.86
N PRO A 237 7.30 -5.08 20.46
CA PRO A 237 6.72 -3.75 20.38
C PRO A 237 6.69 -3.26 18.93
N GLY A 238 5.61 -2.59 18.53
CA GLY A 238 5.41 -2.10 17.17
C GLY A 238 5.23 -3.19 16.12
N LEU A 239 4.66 -4.33 16.53
CA LEU A 239 4.15 -5.33 15.60
C LEU A 239 3.06 -4.71 14.72
N ARG A 240 3.07 -5.08 13.44
CA ARG A 240 2.18 -4.48 12.44
C ARG A 240 1.06 -5.44 12.07
N SER A 241 0.02 -4.89 11.44
CA SER A 241 -1.03 -5.67 10.79
C SER A 241 -0.95 -5.42 9.28
N PRO A 242 -0.12 -6.17 8.53
CA PRO A 242 0.07 -5.98 7.09
C PRO A 242 -1.26 -6.01 6.34
N GLY A 243 -1.47 -5.05 5.46
CA GLY A 243 -2.62 -5.02 4.56
C GLY A 243 -2.37 -5.83 3.28
N ALA A 244 -2.73 -5.24 2.16
CA ALA A 244 -2.43 -5.74 0.81
C ALA A 244 -2.04 -4.60 -0.13
N ALA A 245 -1.21 -4.91 -1.13
CA ALA A 245 -0.87 -3.96 -2.19
C ALA A 245 -2.02 -3.81 -3.20
N ASP A 246 -2.85 -4.84 -3.34
CA ASP A 246 -4.06 -4.84 -4.14
C ASP A 246 -5.18 -5.54 -3.35
N ALA A 247 -6.26 -4.81 -3.12
CA ALA A 247 -7.37 -5.22 -2.26
C ALA A 247 -8.21 -6.33 -2.89
N GLU A 248 -8.35 -6.31 -4.22
CA GLU A 248 -9.11 -7.30 -4.97
C GLU A 248 -8.32 -8.61 -5.07
N GLU A 249 -7.00 -8.50 -5.30
CA GLU A 249 -6.09 -9.65 -5.28
C GLU A 249 -6.15 -10.41 -3.95
N VAL A 250 -6.04 -9.72 -2.82
CA VAL A 250 -6.06 -10.39 -1.50
C VAL A 250 -7.43 -11.00 -1.21
N ALA A 251 -8.52 -10.41 -1.72
CA ALA A 251 -9.85 -10.98 -1.58
C ALA A 251 -10.00 -12.31 -2.33
N VAL A 252 -9.51 -12.37 -3.57
CA VAL A 252 -9.46 -13.62 -4.34
C VAL A 252 -8.58 -14.66 -3.62
N ARG A 253 -7.41 -14.24 -3.13
CA ARG A 253 -6.48 -15.13 -2.39
C ARG A 253 -7.11 -15.69 -1.12
N ALA A 254 -7.90 -14.91 -0.39
CA ALA A 254 -8.60 -15.35 0.81
C ALA A 254 -9.57 -16.49 0.50
N VAL A 255 -10.28 -16.42 -0.63
CA VAL A 255 -11.21 -17.45 -1.09
C VAL A 255 -10.49 -18.71 -1.61
N THR A 256 -9.41 -18.53 -2.38
CA THR A 256 -8.80 -19.65 -3.12
C THR A 256 -7.61 -20.30 -2.42
N GLY A 257 -7.08 -19.65 -1.38
CA GLY A 257 -5.79 -19.99 -0.78
C GLY A 257 -4.60 -19.82 -1.75
N ARG A 258 -3.40 -20.09 -1.24
CA ARG A 258 -2.14 -19.92 -2.00
C ARG A 258 -2.07 -20.78 -3.26
N ALA A 259 -2.41 -22.06 -3.16
CA ALA A 259 -2.37 -22.98 -4.29
C ALA A 259 -3.38 -22.61 -5.39
N GLY A 260 -4.57 -22.13 -5.01
CA GLY A 260 -5.56 -21.63 -5.96
C GLY A 260 -5.09 -20.35 -6.65
N ALA A 261 -4.57 -19.39 -5.89
CA ALA A 261 -4.01 -18.15 -6.42
C ALA A 261 -2.89 -18.41 -7.45
N GLN A 262 -1.99 -19.34 -7.18
CA GLN A 262 -0.93 -19.73 -8.12
C GLN A 262 -1.51 -20.29 -9.43
N ARG A 263 -2.55 -21.12 -9.38
CA ARG A 263 -3.22 -21.63 -10.59
C ARG A 263 -3.88 -20.51 -11.38
N LEU A 264 -4.53 -19.57 -10.71
CA LEU A 264 -5.16 -18.41 -11.36
C LEU A 264 -4.14 -17.52 -12.07
N VAL A 265 -3.00 -17.23 -11.43
CA VAL A 265 -1.90 -16.48 -12.06
C VAL A 265 -1.36 -17.23 -13.28
N ALA A 266 -1.10 -18.54 -13.17
CA ALA A 266 -0.55 -19.32 -14.27
C ALA A 266 -1.51 -19.39 -15.49
N ARG A 267 -2.82 -19.37 -15.26
CA ARG A 267 -3.83 -19.54 -16.31
C ARG A 267 -4.36 -18.22 -16.89
N TYR A 268 -4.52 -17.21 -16.04
CA TYR A 268 -5.22 -15.96 -16.36
C TYR A 268 -4.41 -14.70 -16.05
N GLY A 269 -3.19 -14.84 -15.50
CA GLY A 269 -2.34 -13.70 -15.18
C GLY A 269 -1.89 -12.99 -16.45
N LYS A 270 -1.88 -11.65 -16.42
CA LYS A 270 -1.36 -10.86 -17.55
C LYS A 270 0.16 -10.91 -17.52
N THR A 271 0.80 -11.39 -18.58
CA THR A 271 2.26 -11.37 -18.72
C THR A 271 2.76 -9.93 -18.76
N LEU A 272 3.88 -9.66 -18.07
CA LEU A 272 4.55 -8.37 -18.14
C LEU A 272 5.26 -8.18 -19.47
N ASP A 273 5.22 -6.95 -20.00
CA ASP A 273 5.98 -6.58 -21.20
C ASP A 273 7.51 -6.65 -20.95
N ALA A 274 7.94 -6.39 -19.71
CA ALA A 274 9.31 -6.49 -19.25
C ALA A 274 9.40 -7.26 -17.91
N PRO A 275 9.48 -8.60 -17.95
CA PRO A 275 9.69 -9.43 -16.76
C PRO A 275 11.01 -9.14 -16.04
N SER A 276 11.08 -9.44 -14.74
CA SER A 276 12.31 -9.25 -13.94
C SER A 276 12.56 -10.43 -12.99
N GLY A 277 13.44 -11.34 -13.39
CA GLY A 277 13.68 -12.58 -12.63
C GLY A 277 12.45 -13.48 -12.67
N SER A 278 11.96 -13.91 -11.50
CA SER A 278 10.75 -14.75 -11.43
C SER A 278 9.45 -13.95 -11.60
N LEU A 279 9.52 -12.61 -11.52
CA LEU A 279 8.38 -11.71 -11.68
C LEU A 279 8.00 -11.58 -13.14
N THR A 280 6.89 -12.21 -13.51
CA THR A 280 6.51 -12.47 -14.91
C THR A 280 5.07 -12.08 -15.21
N HIS A 281 4.21 -12.02 -14.19
CA HIS A 281 2.78 -11.81 -14.35
C HIS A 281 2.25 -10.72 -13.40
N LEU A 282 1.18 -10.06 -13.80
CA LEU A 282 0.24 -9.43 -12.88
C LEU A 282 -0.78 -10.46 -12.42
N PHE A 283 -1.30 -10.29 -11.21
CA PHE A 283 -2.46 -11.04 -10.76
C PHE A 283 -3.68 -10.77 -11.69
N PRO A 284 -4.53 -11.78 -11.97
CA PRO A 284 -5.71 -11.61 -12.81
C PRO A 284 -6.69 -10.57 -12.25
N GLU A 285 -7.28 -9.76 -13.12
CA GLU A 285 -8.33 -8.81 -12.72
C GLU A 285 -9.62 -9.55 -12.38
N PRO A 286 -10.44 -9.05 -11.43
CA PRO A 286 -11.72 -9.66 -11.12
C PRO A 286 -12.63 -9.83 -12.35
N ALA A 287 -12.66 -8.86 -13.27
CA ALA A 287 -13.46 -8.98 -14.49
C ALA A 287 -13.04 -10.16 -15.39
N VAL A 288 -11.74 -10.48 -15.43
CA VAL A 288 -11.24 -11.65 -16.17
C VAL A 288 -11.69 -12.93 -15.48
N LEU A 289 -11.57 -12.99 -14.15
CA LEU A 289 -11.96 -14.16 -13.36
C LEU A 289 -13.47 -14.39 -13.34
N ALA A 290 -14.27 -13.32 -13.32
CA ALA A 290 -15.73 -13.40 -13.34
C ALA A 290 -16.24 -14.09 -14.62
N GLY A 291 -15.56 -13.89 -15.75
CA GLY A 291 -15.86 -14.59 -17.01
C GLY A 291 -15.29 -16.00 -17.08
N ALA A 292 -14.09 -16.22 -16.53
CA ALA A 292 -13.36 -17.48 -16.68
C ALA A 292 -13.71 -18.55 -15.62
N GLU A 293 -14.04 -18.13 -14.40
CA GLU A 293 -14.38 -18.98 -13.24
C GLU A 293 -15.72 -18.51 -12.61
N PRO A 294 -16.84 -18.52 -13.35
CA PRO A 294 -18.09 -17.86 -12.95
C PRO A 294 -18.86 -18.56 -11.82
N HIS A 295 -18.35 -19.65 -11.26
CA HIS A 295 -19.07 -20.52 -10.34
C HIS A 295 -18.56 -20.44 -8.91
N GLY A 296 -19.44 -20.74 -7.95
CA GLY A 296 -19.13 -20.76 -6.52
C GLY A 296 -18.78 -19.38 -5.96
N VAL A 297 -18.15 -19.39 -4.78
CA VAL A 297 -17.79 -18.17 -4.04
C VAL A 297 -16.79 -17.29 -4.82
N LEU A 298 -15.88 -17.89 -5.59
CA LEU A 298 -14.93 -17.14 -6.43
C LEU A 298 -15.65 -16.36 -7.54
N GLY A 299 -16.58 -17.01 -8.25
CA GLY A 299 -17.36 -16.35 -9.31
C GLY A 299 -18.23 -15.23 -8.75
N ALA A 300 -18.90 -15.48 -7.62
CA ALA A 300 -19.72 -14.47 -6.95
C ALA A 300 -18.89 -13.25 -6.50
N LEU A 301 -17.74 -13.49 -5.85
CA LEU A 301 -16.84 -12.43 -5.40
C LEU A 301 -16.31 -11.60 -6.58
N THR A 302 -15.81 -12.27 -7.62
CA THR A 302 -15.17 -11.58 -8.75
C THR A 302 -16.18 -10.82 -9.61
N ALA A 303 -17.41 -11.32 -9.75
CA ALA A 303 -18.51 -10.58 -10.38
C ALA A 303 -18.85 -9.30 -9.60
N ALA A 304 -19.03 -9.40 -8.27
CA ALA A 304 -19.36 -8.25 -7.42
C ALA A 304 -18.22 -7.20 -7.37
N LEU A 305 -16.96 -7.62 -7.47
CA LEU A 305 -15.84 -6.70 -7.60
C LEU A 305 -15.83 -6.03 -8.99
N ALA A 306 -16.10 -6.78 -10.06
CA ALA A 306 -16.05 -6.29 -11.43
C ALA A 306 -17.18 -5.28 -11.76
N ASP A 307 -18.38 -5.48 -11.21
CA ASP A 307 -19.51 -4.56 -11.39
C ASP A 307 -19.58 -3.44 -10.34
N GLY A 308 -18.72 -3.51 -9.32
CA GLY A 308 -18.63 -2.52 -8.25
C GLY A 308 -19.68 -2.65 -7.14
N ALA A 309 -20.47 -3.74 -7.13
CA ALA A 309 -21.38 -4.06 -6.02
C ALA A 309 -20.62 -4.30 -4.70
N LEU A 310 -19.38 -4.79 -4.79
CA LEU A 310 -18.42 -4.86 -3.68
C LEU A 310 -17.26 -3.91 -3.98
N ARG A 311 -16.99 -2.99 -3.05
CA ARG A 311 -15.85 -2.07 -3.15
C ARG A 311 -14.88 -2.32 -2.00
N LEU A 312 -13.61 -2.53 -2.35
CA LEU A 312 -12.52 -2.75 -1.39
C LEU A 312 -11.44 -1.67 -1.49
N ASP A 313 -11.70 -0.58 -2.21
CA ASP A 313 -10.75 0.53 -2.34
C ASP A 313 -10.56 1.27 -1.00
N PRO A 314 -9.46 2.03 -0.79
CA PRO A 314 -9.17 2.67 0.49
C PRO A 314 -10.23 3.66 1.02
N GLY A 315 -11.24 3.98 0.23
CA GLY A 315 -12.38 4.83 0.59
C GLY A 315 -13.66 4.07 0.91
N ALA A 316 -13.69 2.74 0.72
CA ALA A 316 -14.86 1.92 0.97
C ALA A 316 -15.25 1.96 2.46
N ASP A 317 -16.56 2.04 2.70
CA ASP A 317 -17.12 1.87 4.04
C ASP A 317 -16.98 0.41 4.47
N ARG A 318 -16.49 0.19 5.69
CA ARG A 318 -16.16 -1.15 6.19
C ARG A 318 -17.40 -1.96 6.53
N GLU A 319 -18.49 -1.32 6.95
CA GLU A 319 -19.73 -2.02 7.27
C GLU A 319 -20.52 -2.33 5.99
N ASP A 320 -20.53 -1.42 5.02
CA ASP A 320 -21.11 -1.71 3.70
C ASP A 320 -20.35 -2.87 3.01
N ALA A 321 -19.01 -2.86 3.06
CA ALA A 321 -18.21 -3.94 2.53
C ALA A 321 -18.46 -5.27 3.27
N GLN A 322 -18.62 -5.23 4.60
CA GLN A 322 -18.97 -6.41 5.40
C GLN A 322 -20.35 -6.98 4.99
N ALA A 323 -21.35 -6.12 4.83
CA ALA A 323 -22.68 -6.52 4.42
C ALA A 323 -22.68 -7.10 3.00
N ALA A 324 -21.97 -6.47 2.07
CA ALA A 324 -21.80 -6.95 0.71
C ALA A 324 -21.09 -8.32 0.67
N LEU A 325 -20.01 -8.51 1.43
CA LEU A 325 -19.31 -9.80 1.55
C LEU A 325 -20.24 -10.89 2.11
N ALA A 326 -20.98 -10.59 3.19
CA ALA A 326 -21.90 -11.55 3.81
C ALA A 326 -23.07 -11.95 2.90
N ALA A 327 -23.44 -11.10 1.95
CA ALA A 327 -24.50 -11.39 0.97
C ALA A 327 -24.02 -12.29 -0.18
N LEU A 328 -22.70 -12.51 -0.35
CA LEU A 328 -22.17 -13.33 -1.44
C LEU A 328 -22.47 -14.82 -1.20
N PRO A 329 -23.01 -15.54 -2.21
CA PRO A 329 -23.26 -16.98 -2.10
C PRO A 329 -22.01 -17.77 -1.75
N GLY A 330 -22.06 -18.50 -0.63
CA GLY A 330 -20.96 -19.36 -0.17
C GLY A 330 -19.78 -18.61 0.49
N MET A 331 -19.87 -17.30 0.71
CA MET A 331 -18.88 -16.57 1.49
C MET A 331 -19.02 -16.95 2.97
N ASP A 332 -17.96 -17.53 3.53
CA ASP A 332 -17.92 -17.80 4.96
C ASP A 332 -17.44 -16.57 5.76
N PRO A 333 -17.86 -16.43 7.03
CA PRO A 333 -17.51 -15.23 7.79
C PRO A 333 -16.03 -15.14 8.18
N ALA A 334 -15.28 -16.25 8.18
CA ALA A 334 -13.84 -16.23 8.46
C ALA A 334 -13.06 -15.66 7.28
N THR A 335 -13.40 -16.07 6.06
CA THR A 335 -12.86 -15.48 4.82
C THR A 335 -13.22 -14.00 4.72
N ALA A 336 -14.47 -13.62 5.02
CA ALA A 336 -14.87 -12.20 5.05
C ALA A 336 -14.05 -11.39 6.07
N ALA A 337 -13.75 -11.95 7.25
CA ALA A 337 -12.89 -11.31 8.24
C ALA A 337 -11.45 -11.12 7.74
N VAL A 338 -10.88 -12.09 7.01
CA VAL A 338 -9.56 -11.94 6.37
C VAL A 338 -9.58 -10.81 5.35
N ILE A 339 -10.61 -10.73 4.51
CA ILE A 339 -10.77 -9.67 3.50
C ILE A 339 -10.86 -8.30 4.20
N ARG A 340 -11.67 -8.18 5.24
CA ARG A 340 -11.82 -6.95 6.01
C ARG A 340 -10.50 -6.50 6.65
N ALA A 341 -9.76 -7.43 7.26
CA ALA A 341 -8.48 -7.12 7.89
C ALA A 341 -7.41 -6.71 6.85
N ARG A 342 -7.27 -7.49 5.76
CA ARG A 342 -6.16 -7.33 4.80
C ARG A 342 -6.45 -6.33 3.68
N ALA A 343 -7.63 -6.40 3.07
CA ALA A 343 -8.00 -5.55 1.93
C ALA A 343 -8.34 -4.12 2.38
N LEU A 344 -9.16 -3.98 3.44
CA LEU A 344 -9.62 -2.68 3.95
C LEU A 344 -8.67 -2.09 5.00
N GLY A 345 -7.68 -2.86 5.46
CA GLY A 345 -6.79 -2.47 6.55
C GLY A 345 -7.58 -2.12 7.80
N ASP A 346 -8.58 -2.94 8.16
CA ASP A 346 -9.38 -2.73 9.37
C ASP A 346 -8.58 -3.16 10.62
N PRO A 347 -8.24 -2.23 11.53
CA PRO A 347 -7.53 -2.56 12.76
C PRO A 347 -8.36 -3.35 13.77
N ASP A 348 -9.69 -3.45 13.58
CA ASP A 348 -10.62 -3.93 14.61
C ASP A 348 -11.49 -5.12 14.16
N VAL A 349 -10.88 -6.16 13.58
CA VAL A 349 -11.60 -7.35 13.12
C VAL A 349 -11.58 -8.47 14.16
N ALA A 350 -12.74 -9.08 14.41
CA ALA A 350 -12.89 -10.29 15.20
C ALA A 350 -13.38 -11.45 14.30
N PRO A 351 -12.48 -12.36 13.88
CA PRO A 351 -12.88 -13.55 13.11
C PRO A 351 -13.80 -14.46 13.93
N PRO A 352 -14.78 -15.12 13.29
CA PRO A 352 -15.65 -16.08 13.97
C PRO A 352 -14.85 -17.24 14.55
N GLY A 353 -15.27 -17.75 15.71
CA GLY A 353 -14.64 -18.91 16.36
C GLY A 353 -13.37 -18.60 17.14
N LEU A 354 -12.88 -17.36 17.14
CA LEU A 354 -11.80 -16.90 18.01
C LEU A 354 -12.36 -16.12 19.20
N ASP A 355 -11.78 -16.35 20.38
CA ASP A 355 -12.07 -15.56 21.57
C ASP A 355 -11.32 -14.22 21.50
N VAL A 356 -12.02 -13.19 21.01
CA VAL A 356 -11.48 -11.85 20.78
C VAL A 356 -12.32 -10.84 21.58
N PRO A 357 -11.94 -10.52 22.82
CA PRO A 357 -12.73 -9.70 23.72
C PRO A 357 -12.83 -8.24 23.24
N ASP A 358 -13.93 -7.57 23.63
CA ASP A 358 -14.14 -6.16 23.33
C ASP A 358 -13.11 -5.24 24.01
N SER A 359 -12.41 -5.72 25.05
CA SER A 359 -11.31 -4.99 25.70
C SER A 359 -10.18 -4.66 24.72
N TRP A 360 -9.97 -5.46 23.67
CA TRP A 360 -8.91 -5.25 22.69
C TRP A 360 -9.26 -4.21 21.62
N ARG A 361 -10.50 -3.70 21.60
CA ARG A 361 -10.90 -2.63 20.68
C ARG A 361 -10.12 -1.35 20.97
N PRO A 362 -9.78 -0.56 19.93
CA PRO A 362 -10.11 -0.76 18.50
C PRO A 362 -8.99 -1.48 17.72
N TRP A 363 -8.21 -2.35 18.35
CA TRP A 363 -6.98 -2.94 17.78
C TRP A 363 -6.99 -4.47 17.72
N ARG A 364 -8.17 -5.09 17.61
CA ARG A 364 -8.31 -6.56 17.57
C ARG A 364 -7.47 -7.22 16.48
N SER A 365 -7.34 -6.62 15.29
CA SER A 365 -6.49 -7.15 14.23
C SER A 365 -5.01 -7.20 14.64
N TYR A 366 -4.52 -6.23 15.40
CA TYR A 366 -3.14 -6.22 15.92
C TYR A 366 -2.96 -7.24 17.05
N ALA A 367 -3.95 -7.38 17.94
CA ALA A 367 -3.93 -8.42 18.97
C ALA A 367 -3.78 -9.82 18.35
N LEU A 368 -4.52 -10.11 17.28
CA LEU A 368 -4.38 -11.38 16.55
C LEU A 368 -2.99 -11.57 15.94
N GLN A 369 -2.29 -10.51 15.54
CA GLN A 369 -0.90 -10.63 15.09
C GLN A 369 0.05 -10.98 16.23
N HIS A 370 -0.15 -10.43 17.42
CA HIS A 370 0.64 -10.81 18.60
C HIS A 370 0.46 -12.28 18.95
N LEU A 371 -0.77 -12.78 18.87
CA LEU A 371 -1.09 -14.20 19.11
C LEU A 371 -0.47 -15.11 18.04
N ARG A 372 -0.61 -14.78 16.74
CA ARG A 372 0.06 -15.53 15.64
C ARG A 372 1.57 -15.55 15.81
N ALA A 373 2.18 -14.39 16.08
CA ALA A 373 3.63 -14.31 16.28
C ALA A 373 4.11 -15.12 17.50
N ALA A 374 3.24 -15.37 18.47
CA ALA A 374 3.50 -16.22 19.62
C ALA A 374 3.26 -17.72 19.36
N GLY A 375 2.72 -18.10 18.20
CA GLY A 375 2.30 -19.47 17.90
C GLY A 375 1.02 -19.89 18.62
N GLU A 376 0.21 -18.93 19.08
CA GLU A 376 -1.10 -19.19 19.72
C GLU A 376 -2.25 -19.26 18.70
N LEU A 377 -1.98 -18.93 17.44
CA LEU A 377 -2.90 -19.04 16.31
C LEU A 377 -2.16 -19.65 15.13
N ASP A 378 -2.81 -20.61 14.47
CA ASP A 378 -2.31 -21.31 13.27
C ASP A 378 -2.20 -20.40 12.04
#